data_AF-A0A5E4VM23-F1
#
_entry.id   AF-A0A5E4VM23-F1
#
_cell.length_a   1.000
_cell.length_b   1.000
_cell.length_c   1.000
_cell.angle_alpha   90.00
_cell.angle_beta   90.00
_cell.angle_gamma   90.00
#
_symmetry.space_group_name_H-M   'P 1'
#
loop_
_entity.id
_entity.type
_entity.pdbx_description
1 polymer ?
#
loop_
_entity_poly.entity_id
_entity_poly.type
_entity_poly.pdbx_seq_one_letter_code
_entity_poly.pdbx_strand_id
1 'polypeptide(L)' 'MFTCRTCGELSEFPEMTPEVNDLGFYFDCPGCGARNKLVNVATPGEAAALVQLSDE' A
#
# COMPACT_ATOMS: atom_id res chain seq x y z
N MET A 1 6.05 -2.26 6.37
CA MET A 1 6.88 -1.23 5.73
C MET A 1 6.59 -1.26 4.24
N PHE A 2 6.22 -0.12 3.67
CA PHE A 2 6.01 0.05 2.24
C PHE A 2 7.03 1.03 1.71
N THR A 3 7.47 0.81 0.47
CA THR A 3 8.40 1.70 -0.22
C THR A 3 7.64 2.41 -1.32
N CYS A 4 7.60 3.73 -1.29
CA CYS A 4 7.02 4.49 -2.38
C CYS A 4 7.76 4.17 -3.68
N ARG A 5 7.05 3.71 -4.69
CA ARG A 5 7.65 3.37 -5.99
C ARG A 5 8.10 4.61 -6.78
N THR A 6 7.62 5.79 -6.40
CA THR A 6 7.95 7.05 -7.09
C THR A 6 9.19 7.73 -6.51
N CYS A 7 9.29 7.87 -5.19
CA CYS A 7 10.42 8.55 -4.54
C CYS A 7 11.36 7.63 -3.77
N GLY A 8 11.02 6.35 -3.60
CA GLY A 8 11.82 5.37 -2.85
C GLY A 8 11.74 5.50 -1.33
N GLU A 9 10.89 6.38 -0.80
CA GLU A 9 10.74 6.59 0.63
C GLU A 9 10.09 5.37 1.31
N LEU A 10 10.66 4.95 2.44
CA LEU A 10 10.14 3.87 3.28
C LEU A 10 9.18 4.45 4.32
N SER A 11 8.01 3.85 4.45
CA SER A 11 6.97 4.27 5.38
C SER A 11 6.37 3.08 6.12
N GLU A 12 6.08 3.24 7.41
CA GLU A 12 5.51 2.19 8.25
C GLU A 12 3.97 2.25 8.22
N PHE A 13 3.33 1.08 8.33
CA PHE A 13 1.86 0.95 8.30
C PHE A 13 1.12 1.79 9.36
N PRO A 14 1.58 1.96 10.62
CA PRO A 14 0.87 2.79 11.59
C PRO A 14 0.78 4.27 11.19
N GLU A 15 1.66 4.75 10.31
CA GLU A 15 1.66 6.14 9.85
C GLU A 15 0.85 6.35 8.57
N MET A 16 0.34 5.28 7.96
CA MET A 16 -0.39 5.36 6.69
C MET A 16 -1.77 4.74 6.80
N THR A 17 -2.79 5.51 6.44
CA THR A 17 -4.16 5.02 6.34
C THR A 17 -4.38 4.54 4.91
N PRO A 18 -4.46 3.22 4.63
CA PRO A 18 -4.72 2.74 3.29
C PRO A 18 -6.13 3.15 2.85
N GLU A 19 -6.24 3.70 1.65
CA GLU A 19 -7.52 3.94 0.99
C GLU A 19 -8.01 2.64 0.35
N VAL A 20 -9.27 2.29 0.62
CA VAL A 20 -9.95 1.15 0.03
C VAL A 20 -11.09 1.66 -0.85
N ASN A 21 -11.06 1.35 -2.13
CA ASN A 21 -12.12 1.67 -3.07
C ASN A 21 -12.40 0.49 -4.02
N ASP A 22 -13.38 0.65 -4.92
CA ASP A 22 -13.77 -0.38 -5.89
C ASP A 22 -12.63 -0.81 -6.84
N LEU A 23 -11.58 0.00 -6.96
CA LEU A 23 -10.40 -0.29 -7.80
C LEU A 23 -9.30 -1.06 -7.06
N GLY A 24 -9.39 -1.15 -5.73
CA GLY A 24 -8.47 -1.90 -4.89
C GLY A 24 -7.98 -1.13 -3.67
N PHE A 25 -6.77 -1.48 -3.23
CA PHE A 25 -6.13 -0.94 -2.04
C PHE A 25 -4.98 -0.04 -2.46
N TYR A 26 -4.88 1.14 -1.85
CA TYR A 26 -3.86 2.13 -2.17
C TYR A 26 -3.37 2.84 -0.92
N PHE A 27 -2.18 3.42 -0.99
CA PHE A 27 -1.75 4.45 -0.04
C PHE A 27 -1.10 5.61 -0.80
N ASP A 28 -1.24 6.81 -0.26
CA ASP A 28 -0.55 8.00 -0.78
C ASP A 28 0.75 8.21 0.01
N CYS A 29 1.86 8.39 -0.70
CA CYS A 29 3.17 8.56 -0.07
C CYS A 29 3.26 9.93 0.61
N PRO A 30 3.64 10.02 1.90
CA PRO A 30 3.73 11.30 2.61
C PRO A 30 4.84 12.21 2.06
N GLY A 31 5.96 11.66 1.58
CA GLY A 31 7.07 12.47 1.06
C GLY A 31 6.83 13.10 -0.32
N CYS A 32 6.12 12.42 -1.23
CA CYS A 32 5.94 12.91 -2.61
C CYS A 32 4.48 13.00 -3.09
N GLY A 33 3.51 12.55 -2.29
CA GLY A 33 2.09 12.52 -2.65
C GLY A 33 1.71 11.46 -3.70
N ALA A 34 2.64 10.61 -4.13
CA ALA A 34 2.35 9.61 -5.14
C ALA A 34 1.48 8.47 -4.58
N ARG A 35 0.50 8.03 -5.39
CA ARG A 35 -0.37 6.91 -5.07
C ARG A 35 0.29 5.57 -5.39
N ASN A 36 0.34 4.70 -4.41
CA ASN A 36 0.96 3.39 -4.50
C ASN A 36 -0.10 2.29 -4.32
N LYS A 37 -0.15 1.36 -5.28
CA LYS A 37 -1.10 0.24 -5.24
C LYS A 37 -0.63 -0.84 -4.26
N LEU A 38 -1.58 -1.37 -3.50
CA LEU A 38 -1.43 -2.49 -2.58
C LEU A 38 -2.24 -3.68 -3.07
N VAL A 39 -1.78 -4.87 -2.72
CA VAL A 39 -2.45 -6.14 -3.02
C VAL A 39 -2.83 -6.81 -1.72
N ASN A 40 -4.10 -7.16 -1.57
CA ASN A 40 -4.54 -7.98 -0.46
C ASN A 40 -4.18 -9.44 -0.72
N VAL A 41 -3.29 -9.99 0.10
CA VAL A 41 -2.86 -11.39 0.07
C VAL A 41 -3.46 -12.22 1.21
N ALA A 42 -4.38 -11.65 1.99
CA ALA A 42 -5.11 -12.40 3.01
C ALA A 42 -6.03 -13.43 2.36
N THR A 43 -6.22 -14.56 3.05
CA THR A 43 -7.20 -15.55 2.61
C THR A 43 -8.63 -15.04 2.83
N PRO A 44 -9.61 -15.50 2.03
CA PRO A 44 -11.00 -15.10 2.23
C PRO A 44 -11.48 -15.44 3.64
N GLY A 45 -11.92 -14.42 4.39
CA GLY A 45 -12.37 -14.57 5.78
C GLY A 45 -11.36 -14.15 6.85
N GLU A 46 -10.12 -13.82 6.46
CA GLU A 46 -9.12 -13.24 7.35
C GLU A 46 -9.09 -11.71 7.29
N ALA A 47 -8.43 -11.10 8.27
CA ALA A 47 -8.11 -9.68 8.23
C ALA A 47 -7.24 -9.37 7.02
N ALA A 48 -7.49 -8.24 6.35
CA ALA A 48 -6.76 -7.86 5.15
C ALA A 48 -5.24 -7.77 5.43
N ALA A 49 -4.45 -8.41 4.58
CA ALA A 49 -3.00 -8.41 4.63
C ALA A 49 -2.50 -7.75 3.34
N LEU A 50 -2.17 -6.46 3.43
CA LEU A 50 -1.80 -5.67 2.28
C LEU A 50 -0.28 -5.70 2.06
N VAL A 51 0.15 -6.03 0.84
CA VAL A 51 1.55 -6.00 0.42
C VAL A 51 1.71 -5.13 -0.83
N GLN A 52 2.87 -4.50 -0.99
CA GLN A 52 3.29 -4.01 -2.31
C GLN A 52 3.92 -5.19 -3.03
N LEU A 53 3.37 -5.58 -4.18
CA LEU A 53 4.12 -6.42 -5.10
C LEU A 53 5.28 -5.57 -5.65
N SER A 54 6.43 -6.17 -5.91
CA SER A 54 7.39 -5.56 -6.84
C SER A 54 6.81 -5.79 -8.24
N ASP A 55 6.68 -4.76 -9.07
CA ASP A 55 6.53 -5.02 -10.50
C ASP A 55 7.86 -5.64 -10.95
N GLU A 56 7.80 -6.85 -11.52
CA GLU A 56 8.94 -7.52 -12.17
C GLU A 56 9.47 -6.70 -13.35
#